data_AF-A0A497J1C1-F1
#
_entry.id   AF-A0A497J1C1-F1
#
_cell.length_a   1.000
_cell.length_b   1.000
_cell.length_c   1.000
_cell.angle_alpha   90.00
_cell.angle_beta   90.00
_cell.angle_gamma   90.00
#
_symmetry.space_group_name_H-M   'P 1'
#
loop_
_entity.id
_entity.type
_entity.pdbx_description
1 polymer ?
#
loop_
_entity_poly.entity_id
_entity_poly.type
_entity_poly.pdbx_seq_one_letter_code
_entity_poly.pdbx_strand_id
1 'polypeptide(L)'
;MKLVLKPVGDIEDKVLLFLAIQLKKVFPGTSISISDAIPVPMVSYDSKRDQHRSSLILDEVLSYFNPEVADRILGIADVDAYSGNLNFVFGEAYVNGKAAVIYLKRLRPE
;
A
#
# COMPACT_ATOMS: atom_id res chain seq x y z
N MET A 1 6.16 7.01 -16.29
CA MET A 1 5.02 6.38 -15.57
C MET A 1 4.55 7.32 -14.48
N LYS A 2 3.25 7.39 -14.20
CA LYS A 2 2.65 8.10 -13.07
C LYS A 2 2.27 7.10 -11.98
N LEU A 3 2.80 7.27 -10.77
CA LEU A 3 2.50 6.41 -9.62
C LEU A 3 1.95 7.27 -8.48
N VAL A 4 0.80 6.87 -7.94
CA VAL A 4 0.20 7.46 -6.74
C VAL A 4 0.57 6.62 -5.52
N LEU A 5 1.07 7.28 -4.48
CA LEU A 5 1.20 6.73 -3.13
C LEU A 5 -0.08 7.04 -2.36
N LYS A 6 -0.76 5.99 -1.90
CA LYS A 6 -2.04 6.03 -1.19
C LYS A 6 -1.83 5.62 0.27
N PRO A 7 -1.76 6.55 1.22
CA PRO A 7 -1.71 6.19 2.63
C PRO A 7 -2.99 5.47 3.05
N VAL A 8 -2.85 4.37 3.79
CA VAL A 8 -3.96 3.58 4.32
C VAL A 8 -3.82 3.51 5.84
N GLY A 9 -4.68 4.24 6.53
CA GLY A 9 -4.51 4.56 7.94
C GLY A 9 -3.60 5.76 8.16
N ASP A 10 -3.07 5.85 9.37
CA ASP A 10 -2.13 6.89 9.76
C ASP A 10 -0.70 6.49 9.39
N ILE A 11 -0.07 7.27 8.51
CA ILE A 11 1.29 7.04 8.02
C ILE A 11 2.07 8.32 8.18
N GLU A 12 3.22 8.24 8.84
CA GLU A 12 4.07 9.42 9.03
C GLU A 12 4.51 10.02 7.69
N ASP A 13 4.36 11.34 7.53
CA ASP A 13 4.75 12.08 6.32
C ASP A 13 6.20 11.83 5.91
N LYS A 14 7.10 11.67 6.89
CA LYS A 14 8.51 11.37 6.64
C LYS A 14 8.70 10.08 5.85
N VAL A 15 7.86 9.07 6.08
CA VAL A 15 7.89 7.78 5.37
C VAL A 15 7.38 7.96 3.94
N LEU A 16 6.28 8.70 3.75
CA LEU A 16 5.72 8.96 2.42
C LEU A 16 6.69 9.77 1.55
N LEU A 17 7.30 10.81 2.10
CA LEU A 17 8.31 11.62 1.43
C LEU A 17 9.56 10.80 1.10
N PHE A 18 10.03 9.97 2.04
CA PHE A 18 11.15 9.07 1.80
C PHE A 18 10.85 8.12 0.63
N LEU A 19 9.69 7.45 0.64
CA LEU A 19 9.27 6.54 -0.43
C LEU A 19 9.18 7.27 -1.78
N ALA A 20 8.59 8.47 -1.82
CA ALA A 20 8.50 9.25 -3.04
C ALA A 20 9.88 9.58 -3.64
N ILE A 21 10.85 9.96 -2.80
CA ILE A 21 12.22 10.26 -3.23
C ILE A 21 12.94 9.00 -3.71
N GLN A 22 12.86 7.90 -2.96
CA GLN A 22 13.59 6.67 -3.31
C GLN A 22 12.99 5.97 -4.52
N LEU A 23 11.66 5.88 -4.64
CA LEU A 23 11.01 5.27 -5.79
C LEU A 23 11.32 6.02 -7.10
N LYS A 24 11.42 7.35 -7.05
CA LYS A 24 11.84 8.14 -8.21
C LYS A 24 13.28 7.84 -8.65
N LYS A 25 14.17 7.48 -7.71
CA LYS A 25 15.55 7.07 -8.00
C LYS A 25 15.61 5.65 -8.59
N VAL A 26 14.86 4.72 -8.00
CA VAL A 26 14.83 3.30 -8.42
C VAL A 26 14.12 3.13 -9.77
N PHE A 27 13.11 3.96 -10.05
CA PHE A 27 12.35 3.94 -11.30
C PHE A 27 12.48 5.28 -12.05
N PRO A 28 13.61 5.54 -12.74
CA PRO A 28 13.80 6.75 -13.52
C PRO A 28 12.67 7.01 -14.53
N GLY A 29 12.26 8.27 -14.69
CA GLY A 29 11.13 8.65 -15.56
C GLY A 29 9.74 8.38 -14.94
N THR A 30 9.69 8.02 -13.66
CA THR A 30 8.43 7.93 -12.91
C THR A 30 8.14 9.24 -12.16
N SER A 31 6.95 9.79 -12.35
CA SER A 31 6.41 10.87 -11.51
C SER A 31 5.63 10.26 -10.35
N ILE A 32 5.99 10.65 -9.14
CA ILE A 32 5.32 10.20 -7.90
C ILE A 32 4.44 11.34 -7.37
N SER A 33 3.21 11.02 -7.00
CA SER A 33 2.34 11.89 -6.21
C SER A 33 1.86 11.17 -4.95
N ILE A 34 1.63 11.91 -3.87
CA ILE A 34 1.02 11.40 -2.64
C ILE A 34 -0.42 11.92 -2.63
N SER A 35 -1.39 11.04 -2.43
CA SER A 35 -2.81 11.39 -2.33
C SER A 35 -3.29 11.39 -0.88
N ASP A 36 -4.51 11.88 -0.65
CA ASP A 36 -5.16 11.83 0.66
C ASP A 36 -5.26 10.40 1.20
N ALA A 37 -5.10 10.29 2.52
CA ALA A 37 -5.22 9.04 3.25
C ALA A 37 -6.65 8.47 3.18
N ILE A 38 -6.74 7.15 3.27
CA ILE A 38 -8.01 6.42 3.45
C ILE A 38 -7.96 5.62 4.75
N PRO A 39 -9.10 5.33 5.39
CA PRO A 39 -9.10 4.47 6.57
C PRO A 39 -8.66 3.04 6.21
N VAL A 40 -8.09 2.33 7.18
CA VAL A 40 -7.90 0.88 7.04
C VAL A 40 -9.27 0.21 7.03
N PRO A 41 -9.61 -0.63 6.01
CA PRO A 41 -10.92 -1.27 5.93
C PRO A 41 -11.18 -2.15 7.14
N MET A 42 -12.21 -1.85 7.94
CA MET A 42 -12.55 -2.67 9.12
C MET A 42 -12.83 -4.13 8.76
N VAL A 43 -13.45 -4.35 7.58
CA VAL A 43 -13.76 -5.70 7.06
C VAL A 43 -12.52 -6.54 6.75
N SER A 44 -11.34 -5.91 6.64
CA SER A 44 -10.09 -6.63 6.42
C SER A 44 -9.54 -7.27 7.69
N TYR A 45 -9.97 -6.84 8.87
CA TYR A 45 -9.44 -7.33 10.14
C TYR A 45 -9.91 -8.75 10.48
N ASP A 46 -8.98 -9.62 10.84
CA ASP A 46 -9.22 -10.98 11.30
C ASP A 46 -8.80 -11.11 12.77
N SER A 47 -9.81 -11.10 13.67
CA SER A 47 -9.59 -11.13 15.12
C SER A 47 -8.92 -12.40 15.64
N LYS A 48 -8.92 -13.50 14.88
CA LYS A 48 -8.23 -14.72 15.28
C LYS A 48 -6.73 -14.63 15.06
N ARG A 49 -6.30 -13.82 14.09
CA ARG A 49 -4.90 -13.61 13.74
C ARG A 49 -4.34 -12.31 14.29
N ASP A 50 -5.20 -11.38 14.68
CA ASP A 50 -4.85 -9.99 14.97
C ASP A 50 -4.11 -9.33 13.79
N GLN A 51 -4.59 -9.64 12.58
CA GLN A 51 -3.98 -9.24 11.31
C GLN A 51 -5.06 -8.86 10.30
N HIS A 52 -4.66 -8.14 9.26
CA HIS A 52 -5.53 -7.79 8.15
C HIS A 52 -5.37 -8.75 6.96
N ARG A 53 -6.47 -9.04 6.26
CA ARG A 53 -6.46 -9.72 4.97
C ARG A 53 -5.97 -8.75 3.90
N SER A 54 -4.79 -9.02 3.37
CA SER A 54 -4.10 -8.16 2.43
C SER A 54 -4.91 -7.94 1.15
N SER A 55 -5.59 -8.98 0.65
CA SER A 55 -6.44 -8.88 -0.54
C SER A 55 -7.56 -7.85 -0.41
N LEU A 56 -8.18 -7.73 0.78
CA LEU A 56 -9.24 -6.77 1.04
C LEU A 56 -8.71 -5.33 1.11
N ILE A 57 -7.49 -5.14 1.63
CA ILE A 57 -6.83 -3.83 1.61
C ILE A 57 -6.41 -3.47 0.18
N LEU A 58 -5.90 -4.43 -0.59
CA LEU A 58 -5.49 -4.22 -1.98
C LEU A 58 -6.69 -3.82 -2.86
N ASP A 59 -7.85 -4.46 -2.67
CA ASP A 59 -9.10 -4.11 -3.34
C ASP A 59 -9.59 -2.71 -2.98
N GLU A 60 -9.51 -2.35 -1.70
CA GLU A 60 -9.82 -0.99 -1.26
C GLU A 60 -8.89 0.01 -1.96
N VAL A 61 -7.57 -0.21 -1.96
CA VAL A 61 -6.60 0.68 -2.63
C VAL A 61 -6.92 0.80 -4.12
N LEU A 62 -7.24 -0.31 -4.79
CA LEU A 62 -7.62 -0.32 -6.20
C LEU A 62 -8.88 0.50 -6.47
N SER A 63 -9.85 0.53 -5.55
CA SER A 63 -11.08 1.33 -5.70
C SER A 63 -10.83 2.84 -5.83
N TYR A 64 -9.69 3.34 -5.33
CA TYR A 64 -9.26 4.73 -5.44
C TYR A 64 -8.36 5.01 -6.66
N PHE A 65 -8.10 4.01 -7.50
CA PHE A 65 -7.31 4.19 -8.71
C PHE A 65 -8.08 5.02 -9.75
N ASN A 66 -7.46 6.11 -10.24
CA ASN A 66 -7.98 6.89 -11.36
C ASN A 66 -7.00 6.82 -12.56
N PRO A 67 -7.40 6.21 -13.70
CA PRO A 67 -6.54 6.06 -14.87
C PRO A 67 -6.20 7.38 -15.58
N GLU A 68 -6.96 8.46 -15.38
CA GLU A 68 -6.65 9.78 -15.93
C GLU A 68 -5.49 10.45 -15.17
N VAL A 69 -5.34 10.11 -13.89
CA VAL A 69 -4.36 10.72 -12.97
C VAL A 69 -3.08 9.89 -12.90
N ALA A 70 -3.17 8.56 -12.92
CA ALA A 70 -2.03 7.68 -12.68
C ALA A 70 -2.04 6.40 -13.53
N ASP A 71 -0.85 5.83 -13.76
CA ASP A 71 -0.69 4.52 -14.39
C ASP A 71 -0.79 3.38 -13.37
N ARG A 72 -0.42 3.65 -12.11
CA ARG A 72 -0.38 2.69 -10.99
C ARG A 72 -0.68 3.40 -9.66
N ILE A 73 -1.19 2.63 -8.70
CA ILE A 73 -1.40 3.06 -7.31
C ILE A 73 -0.70 2.08 -6.35
N LEU A 74 -0.05 2.61 -5.32
CA LEU A 74 0.61 1.86 -4.27
C LEU A 74 0.04 2.28 -2.93
N GLY A 75 -0.61 1.35 -2.23
CA GLY A 75 -1.06 1.50 -0.85
C GLY A 75 0.12 1.38 0.13
N ILE A 76 0.13 2.21 1.17
CA ILE A 76 1.11 2.16 2.25
C ILE A 76 0.34 2.07 3.56
N ALA A 77 0.49 0.97 4.28
CA ALA A 77 -0.27 0.71 5.50
C ALA A 77 0.65 0.32 6.66
N ASP A 78 0.40 0.84 7.86
CA ASP A 78 1.11 0.47 9.09
C ASP A 78 0.32 -0.54 9.92
N VAL A 79 -0.02 -1.67 9.28
CA VAL A 79 -0.74 -2.78 9.90
C VAL A 79 -0.04 -4.09 9.58
N ASP A 80 -0.26 -5.12 10.40
CA ASP A 80 0.17 -6.47 10.06
C ASP A 80 -0.87 -7.13 9.14
N ALA A 81 -0.41 -7.83 8.10
CA ALA A 81 -1.29 -8.39 7.10
C ALA A 81 -0.84 -9.77 6.62
N TYR A 82 -1.80 -10.55 6.12
CA TYR A 82 -1.58 -11.87 5.54
C TYR A 82 -2.39 -12.07 4.25
N SER A 83 -1.98 -13.00 3.41
CA SER A 83 -2.74 -13.43 2.22
C SER A 83 -2.83 -14.95 2.16
N GLY A 84 -4.01 -15.47 1.83
CA GLY A 84 -4.30 -16.91 1.79
C GLY A 84 -3.89 -17.64 3.08
N ASN A 85 -3.02 -18.64 2.93
CA ASN A 85 -2.52 -19.48 4.04
C ASN A 85 -1.16 -19.02 4.60
N LEU A 86 -0.65 -17.86 4.18
CA LEU A 86 0.63 -17.34 4.68
C LEU A 86 0.49 -16.83 6.12
N ASN A 87 1.61 -16.85 6.85
CA ASN A 87 1.65 -16.31 8.22
C ASN A 87 1.55 -14.78 8.23
N PHE A 88 2.19 -14.13 7.28
CA PHE A 88 2.11 -12.68 7.03
C PHE A 88 2.66 -12.39 5.63
N VAL A 89 2.47 -11.15 5.15
CA VAL A 89 3.05 -10.63 3.92
C VAL A 89 3.62 -9.23 4.15
N PHE A 90 4.68 -8.88 3.45
CA PHE A 90 5.19 -7.49 3.40
C PHE A 90 4.41 -6.61 2.43
N GLY A 91 3.63 -7.23 1.55
CA GLY A 91 2.81 -6.55 0.57
C GLY A 91 2.14 -7.56 -0.35
N GLU A 92 1.22 -7.07 -1.16
CA GLU A 92 0.52 -7.84 -2.19
C GLU A 92 0.27 -6.95 -3.39
N ALA A 93 0.23 -7.54 -4.58
CA ALA A 93 0.02 -6.80 -5.81
C ALA A 93 -0.74 -7.65 -6.82
N TYR A 94 -1.54 -6.97 -7.65
CA TYR A 94 -2.07 -7.60 -8.84
C TYR A 94 -0.96 -7.72 -9.89
N VAL A 95 -0.58 -8.95 -10.23
CA VAL A 95 0.42 -9.22 -11.28
C VAL A 95 -0.11 -8.67 -12.61
N ASN A 96 0.70 -7.84 -13.27
CA ASN A 96 0.30 -7.07 -14.46
C ASN A 96 -0.90 -6.11 -14.25
N GLY A 97 -1.32 -5.93 -12.99
CA GLY A 97 -2.43 -5.06 -12.61
C GLY A 97 -2.00 -3.62 -12.31
N LYS A 98 -2.91 -2.89 -11.67
CA LYS A 98 -2.77 -1.45 -11.41
C LYS A 98 -2.47 -1.07 -9.97
N ALA A 99 -2.75 -1.98 -9.03
CA ALA A 99 -2.61 -1.74 -7.60
C ALA A 99 -1.60 -2.70 -6.95
N ALA A 100 -0.91 -2.17 -5.96
CA ALA A 100 -0.12 -2.91 -4.98
C ALA A 100 -0.31 -2.27 -3.60
N VAL A 101 0.02 -2.98 -2.54
CA VAL A 101 0.06 -2.48 -1.16
C VAL A 101 1.30 -3.01 -0.46
N ILE A 102 1.92 -2.18 0.38
CA ILE A 102 3.02 -2.57 1.26
C ILE A 102 2.66 -2.31 2.73
N TYR A 103 3.20 -3.15 3.61
CA TYR A 103 2.93 -3.14 5.05
C TYR A 103 4.19 -2.83 5.85
N LEU A 104 4.13 -1.79 6.69
CA LEU A 104 5.28 -1.28 7.43
C LEU A 104 5.52 -2.02 8.75
N LYS A 105 4.48 -2.64 9.31
CA LYS A 105 4.47 -3.18 10.69
C LYS A 105 5.63 -4.14 10.98
N ARG A 106 6.00 -4.98 10.00
CA ARG A 106 7.09 -5.98 10.12
C ARG A 106 8.41 -5.55 9.47
N LEU A 107 8.51 -4.32 8.97
CA LEU A 107 9.75 -3.77 8.43
C LEU A 107 10.58 -3.05 9.51
N ARG A 108 9.98 -2.77 10.67
CA ARG A 108 10.67 -2.19 11.81
C ARG A 108 11.57 -3.25 12.45
N PRO A 109 12.82 -2.91 12.80
CA PRO A 109 13.78 -3.87 13.37
C PRO A 109 13.54 -4.19 14.86
N GLU A 110 12.30 -4.03 15.33
CA GLU A 110 11.88 -4.34 16.70
C GLU A 110 11.88 -5.85 16.96
#